data_AF-A0A9R0I7M8-F1
#
_entry.id   AF-A0A9R0I7M8-F1
#
_cell.length_a   1.000
_cell.length_b   1.000
_cell.length_c   1.000
_cell.angle_alpha   90.00
_cell.angle_beta   90.00
_cell.angle_gamma   90.00
#
_symmetry.space_group_name_H-M   'P 1'
#
loop_
_entity.id
_entity.type
_entity.pdbx_description
1 polymer ?
#
loop_
_entity_poly.entity_id
_entity_poly.type
_entity_poly.pdbx_seq_one_letter_code
_entity_poly.pdbx_strand_id
1 'polypeptide(L)'
;MFLNFRQLNCLAIMVILGASGMVSLGDFGIFVFSTIYMCFLSKFAFPTNNSQDQAQQKPVFDPNSTILGLYILFAAVIGLFLPILYILYGILEGDKDGIKAAGPHVFLLTSQVFMEGVSVSDRFSLPIRVFIPVFFNSCRLITLKEWLIEEMLKVGEDKYGGCYVRLCVGRVLAVANLVFWSYNLLGFLLPVYLPKAFKKYYSSNGSSTSKED
;
A
#
# COMPACT_ATOMS: atom_id res chain seq x y z
N MET A 1 7.12 13.15 -16.25
CA MET A 1 6.32 12.63 -15.14
C MET A 1 5.05 13.47 -15.01
N PHE A 2 3.89 12.95 -15.42
CA PHE A 2 2.60 13.60 -15.13
C PHE A 2 1.89 12.75 -14.07
N LEU A 3 1.58 13.35 -12.92
CA LEU A 3 0.83 12.68 -11.86
C LEU A 3 -0.65 12.70 -12.20
N ASN A 4 -1.29 11.53 -12.15
CA ASN A 4 -2.73 11.43 -12.35
C ASN A 4 -3.48 11.94 -11.11
N PHE A 5 -4.77 12.30 -11.25
CA PHE A 5 -5.58 12.86 -10.14
C PHE A 5 -5.56 11.98 -8.88
N ARG A 6 -5.63 10.66 -9.05
CA ARG A 6 -5.50 9.69 -7.94
C ARG A 6 -4.17 9.84 -7.19
N GLN A 7 -3.07 10.08 -7.89
CA GLN A 7 -1.75 10.22 -7.29
C GLN A 7 -1.59 11.55 -6.56
N LEU A 8 -2.19 12.61 -7.09
CA LEU A 8 -2.23 13.89 -6.41
C LEU A 8 -3.02 13.81 -5.10
N ASN A 9 -4.17 13.11 -5.10
CA ASN A 9 -4.94 12.89 -3.87
C ASN A 9 -4.18 12.04 -2.86
N CYS A 10 -3.48 10.99 -3.29
CA CYS A 10 -2.65 10.18 -2.38
C CYS A 10 -1.52 11.02 -1.77
N LEU A 11 -0.84 11.83 -2.59
CA LEU A 11 0.20 12.75 -2.12
C LEU A 11 -0.36 13.78 -1.12
N ALA A 12 -1.55 14.33 -1.38
CA ALA A 12 -2.20 15.25 -0.46
C ALA A 12 -2.47 14.58 0.90
N ILE A 13 -3.03 13.36 0.90
CA ILE A 13 -3.27 12.61 2.14
C ILE A 13 -1.95 12.32 2.87
N MET A 14 -0.90 11.92 2.16
CA MET A 14 0.44 11.70 2.74
C MET A 14 0.97 12.96 3.42
N VAL A 15 0.87 14.12 2.77
CA VAL A 15 1.34 15.40 3.32
C VAL A 15 0.53 15.80 4.54
N ILE A 16 -0.81 15.67 4.49
CA ILE A 16 -1.70 15.99 5.61
C ILE A 16 -1.38 15.10 6.82
N LEU A 17 -1.32 13.78 6.62
CA LEU A 17 -1.01 12.84 7.70
C LEU A 17 0.41 13.04 8.23
N GLY A 18 1.36 13.29 7.33
CA GLY A 18 2.74 13.58 7.69
C GLY A 18 2.90 14.84 8.53
N ALA A 19 2.16 15.91 8.20
CA ALA A 19 2.17 17.17 8.94
C ALA A 19 1.37 17.12 10.26
N SER A 20 0.42 16.17 10.38
CA SER A 20 -0.48 16.06 11.54
C SER A 20 0.19 15.52 12.82
N GLY A 21 1.41 14.99 12.73
CA GLY A 21 2.09 14.32 13.85
C GLY A 21 1.55 12.92 14.19
N MET A 22 0.64 12.39 13.37
CA MET A 22 0.08 11.05 13.52
C MET A 22 1.01 9.94 12.98
N VAL A 23 2.04 10.32 12.23
CA VAL A 23 2.96 9.40 11.55
C VAL A 23 4.33 9.49 12.19
N SER A 24 4.97 8.34 12.46
CA SER A 24 6.30 8.32 13.06
C SER A 24 7.39 8.61 12.04
N LEU A 25 8.58 9.03 12.49
CA LEU A 25 9.75 9.14 11.62
C LEU A 25 10.13 7.80 10.97
N GLY A 26 9.82 6.67 11.63
CA GLY A 26 10.02 5.34 11.08
C GLY A 26 9.17 5.11 9.82
N ASP A 27 7.91 5.52 9.84
CA ASP A 27 7.00 5.38 8.69
C ASP A 27 7.45 6.21 7.50
N PHE A 28 7.92 7.45 7.75
CA PHE A 28 8.58 8.25 6.71
C PHE A 28 9.84 7.58 6.18
N GLY A 29 10.64 7.01 7.07
CA GLY A 29 11.84 6.23 6.73
C GLY A 29 11.50 5.09 5.77
N ILE A 30 10.39 4.39 5.96
CA ILE A 30 9.92 3.31 5.07
C ILE A 30 9.65 3.85 3.66
N PHE A 31 8.97 4.99 3.53
CA PHE A 31 8.69 5.61 2.23
C PHE A 31 9.98 6.06 1.52
N VAL A 32 10.86 6.77 2.23
CA VAL A 32 12.13 7.27 1.67
C VAL A 32 13.04 6.11 1.27
N PHE A 33 13.19 5.13 2.16
CA PHE A 33 13.98 3.92 1.89
C PHE A 33 13.43 3.16 0.69
N SER A 34 12.10 2.95 0.61
CA SER A 34 11.48 2.29 -0.54
C SER A 34 11.78 3.00 -1.85
N THR A 35 11.79 4.34 -1.85
CA THR A 35 12.05 5.14 -3.05
C THR A 35 13.50 4.98 -3.50
N ILE A 36 14.45 5.09 -2.57
CA ILE A 36 15.89 4.92 -2.87
C ILE A 36 16.16 3.48 -3.33
N TYR A 37 15.62 2.49 -2.63
CA TYR A 37 15.84 1.08 -2.92
C TYR A 37 15.20 0.66 -4.25
N MET A 38 14.03 1.22 -4.59
CA MET A 38 13.41 1.05 -5.91
C MET A 38 14.34 1.52 -7.02
N CYS A 39 14.92 2.72 -6.90
CA CYS A 39 15.88 3.26 -7.86
C CYS A 39 17.18 2.43 -7.93
N PHE A 40 17.61 1.88 -6.80
CA PHE A 40 18.74 0.96 -6.75
C PHE A 40 18.43 -0.33 -7.54
N LEU A 41 17.32 -0.99 -7.22
CA LEU A 41 16.92 -2.22 -7.89
C LEU A 41 16.69 -2.02 -9.40
N SER A 42 16.12 -0.88 -9.80
CA SER A 42 15.90 -0.59 -11.22
C SER A 42 17.20 -0.39 -12.00
N LYS A 43 18.28 0.06 -11.36
CA LYS A 43 19.58 0.24 -12.01
C LYS A 43 20.42 -1.04 -12.00
N PHE A 44 20.41 -1.77 -10.89
CA PHE A 44 21.36 -2.86 -10.65
C PHE A 44 20.79 -4.26 -10.84
N ALA A 45 19.51 -4.47 -10.56
CA ALA A 45 18.90 -5.82 -10.60
C ALA A 45 17.96 -6.01 -11.80
N PHE A 46 17.15 -5.00 -12.11
CA PHE A 46 16.09 -5.08 -13.13
C PHE A 46 16.08 -3.85 -14.04
N PRO A 47 17.14 -3.63 -14.84
CA PRO A 47 17.21 -2.51 -15.78
C PRO A 47 16.07 -2.56 -16.81
N THR A 48 15.54 -1.38 -17.15
CA THR A 48 14.56 -1.20 -18.21
C THR A 48 15.31 -1.03 -19.53
N ASN A 49 15.19 -2.01 -20.44
CA ASN A 49 15.75 -1.90 -21.80
C ASN A 49 14.68 -1.39 -22.77
N ASN A 50 15.04 -0.44 -23.65
CA ASN A 50 14.11 0.22 -24.58
C ASN A 50 13.35 -0.74 -25.51
N SER A 51 13.95 -1.88 -25.87
CA SER A 51 13.35 -2.91 -26.73
C SER A 51 12.27 -3.75 -26.01
N GLN A 52 12.32 -3.79 -24.67
CA GLN A 52 11.46 -4.58 -23.79
C GLN A 52 10.19 -3.85 -23.35
N ASP A 53 10.16 -2.54 -23.59
CA ASP A 53 9.20 -1.61 -23.01
C ASP A 53 7.77 -2.00 -23.42
N GLN A 54 7.49 -2.35 -24.68
CA GLN A 54 6.10 -2.62 -25.10
C GLN A 54 5.46 -3.89 -24.49
N ALA A 55 6.23 -4.96 -24.29
CA ALA A 55 5.71 -6.21 -23.71
C ALA A 55 5.55 -6.13 -22.18
N GLN A 56 6.43 -5.38 -21.52
CA GLN A 56 6.47 -5.23 -20.07
C GLN A 56 5.50 -4.18 -19.53
N GLN A 57 5.11 -3.19 -20.36
CA GLN A 57 4.12 -2.17 -19.97
C GLN A 57 2.69 -2.71 -19.88
N LYS A 58 2.41 -3.88 -20.47
CA LYS A 58 1.08 -4.50 -20.31
C LYS A 58 0.86 -4.88 -18.84
N PRO A 59 -0.32 -4.58 -18.25
CA PRO A 59 -0.70 -5.07 -16.93
C PRO A 59 -0.51 -6.59 -16.79
N VAL A 60 -0.20 -7.06 -15.58
CA VAL A 60 -0.07 -8.52 -15.30
C VAL A 60 -1.43 -9.20 -15.33
N PHE A 61 -2.43 -8.52 -14.80
CA PHE A 61 -3.81 -8.95 -14.82
C PHE A 61 -4.61 -8.10 -15.79
N ASP A 62 -5.67 -8.68 -16.33
CA ASP A 62 -6.57 -7.98 -17.25
C ASP A 62 -7.26 -6.82 -16.51
N PRO A 63 -7.06 -5.55 -16.93
CA PRO A 63 -7.72 -4.40 -16.33
C PRO A 63 -9.25 -4.45 -16.46
N ASN A 64 -9.80 -5.23 -17.41
CA ASN A 64 -11.24 -5.37 -17.60
C ASN A 64 -11.88 -6.46 -16.72
N SER A 65 -11.10 -7.14 -15.87
CA SER A 65 -11.65 -8.19 -15.01
C SER A 65 -12.51 -7.61 -13.89
N THR A 66 -13.81 -7.89 -13.93
CA THR A 66 -14.81 -7.40 -12.96
C THR A 66 -14.46 -7.81 -11.53
N ILE A 67 -13.95 -9.03 -11.34
CA ILE A 67 -13.58 -9.55 -10.02
C ILE A 67 -12.40 -8.76 -9.42
N LEU A 68 -11.37 -8.47 -10.22
CA LEU A 68 -10.23 -7.68 -9.76
C LEU A 68 -10.64 -6.23 -9.47
N GLY A 69 -11.49 -5.66 -10.32
CA GLY A 69 -12.07 -4.33 -10.08
C GLY A 69 -12.82 -4.26 -8.76
N LEU A 70 -13.68 -5.24 -8.47
CA LEU A 70 -14.42 -5.33 -7.22
C LEU A 70 -13.48 -5.52 -6.02
N TYR A 71 -12.45 -6.35 -6.16
CA TYR A 71 -11.44 -6.54 -5.13
C TYR A 71 -10.69 -5.25 -4.81
N ILE A 72 -10.25 -4.50 -5.83
CA ILE A 72 -9.56 -3.21 -5.65
C ILE A 72 -10.49 -2.19 -5.00
N LEU A 73 -11.76 -2.14 -5.40
CA LEU A 73 -12.76 -1.27 -4.77
C LEU A 73 -12.93 -1.61 -3.28
N PHE A 74 -13.09 -2.89 -2.96
CA PHE A 74 -13.22 -3.36 -1.59
C PHE A 74 -11.97 -3.04 -0.74
N ALA A 75 -10.78 -3.23 -1.32
CA ALA A 75 -9.51 -2.86 -0.71
C ALA A 75 -9.44 -1.35 -0.40
N ALA A 76 -9.91 -0.50 -1.33
CA ALA A 76 -9.95 0.93 -1.14
C ALA A 76 -10.94 1.35 -0.04
N VAL A 77 -12.11 0.72 0.02
CA VAL A 77 -13.09 1.00 1.08
C VAL A 77 -12.54 0.63 2.45
N ILE A 78 -12.03 -0.59 2.62
CA ILE A 78 -11.55 -1.09 3.91
C ILE A 78 -10.24 -0.43 4.36
N GLY A 79 -9.30 -0.25 3.44
CA GLY A 79 -7.96 0.25 3.77
C GLY A 79 -7.79 1.76 3.70
N LEU A 80 -8.67 2.48 3.01
CA LEU A 80 -8.52 3.92 2.82
C LEU A 80 -9.72 4.70 3.34
N PHE A 81 -10.91 4.48 2.78
CA PHE A 81 -12.07 5.32 3.11
C PHE A 81 -12.54 5.15 4.56
N LEU A 82 -12.70 3.91 5.04
CA LEU A 82 -13.14 3.67 6.42
C LEU A 82 -12.10 4.16 7.46
N PRO A 83 -10.78 3.91 7.30
CA PRO A 83 -9.78 4.46 8.21
C PRO A 83 -9.70 6.00 8.18
N ILE A 84 -9.87 6.64 7.02
CA ILE A 84 -9.94 8.11 6.95
C ILE A 84 -11.14 8.63 7.73
N LEU A 85 -12.33 8.04 7.55
CA LEU A 85 -13.52 8.42 8.33
C LEU A 85 -13.31 8.18 9.82
N TYR A 86 -12.67 7.07 10.19
CA TYR A 86 -12.30 6.76 11.56
C TYR A 86 -11.38 7.83 12.18
N ILE A 87 -10.41 8.32 11.41
CA ILE A 87 -9.51 9.40 11.83
C ILE A 87 -10.27 10.72 11.97
N LEU A 88 -11.06 11.12 10.98
CA LEU A 88 -11.82 12.38 11.00
C LEU A 88 -12.78 12.42 12.18
N TYR A 89 -13.51 11.33 12.42
CA TYR A 89 -14.43 11.21 13.54
C TYR A 89 -13.68 11.24 14.89
N GLY A 90 -12.52 10.57 14.97
CA GLY A 90 -11.67 10.61 16.17
C GLY A 90 -11.11 11.99 16.49
N ILE A 91 -10.82 12.83 15.48
CA ILE A 91 -10.43 14.24 15.68
C ILE A 91 -11.58 15.03 16.32
N LEU A 92 -12.83 14.81 15.88
CA LEU A 92 -14.01 15.49 16.43
C LEU A 92 -14.30 15.07 17.88
N GLU A 93 -14.08 13.79 18.22
CA GLU A 93 -14.26 13.26 19.57
C GLU A 93 -13.06 13.49 20.51
N GLY A 94 -11.91 13.92 19.96
CA GLY A 94 -10.67 14.10 20.73
C GLY A 94 -9.92 12.80 21.07
N ASP A 95 -10.21 11.69 20.38
CA ASP A 95 -9.53 10.39 20.51
C ASP A 95 -8.12 10.44 19.89
N LYS A 96 -7.13 10.88 20.66
CA LYS A 96 -5.74 11.02 20.19
C LYS A 96 -5.05 9.68 19.95
N ASP A 97 -5.36 8.67 20.76
CA ASP A 97 -4.65 7.39 20.71
C ASP A 97 -5.12 6.55 19.51
N GLY A 98 -6.43 6.45 19.28
CA GLY A 98 -6.98 5.72 18.15
C GLY A 98 -6.56 6.31 16.80
N ILE A 99 -6.60 7.65 16.66
CA ILE A 99 -6.20 8.29 15.40
C ILE A 99 -4.69 8.12 15.17
N LYS A 100 -3.85 8.26 16.20
CA LYS A 100 -2.40 8.11 16.09
C LYS A 100 -2.00 6.68 15.72
N ALA A 101 -2.76 5.69 16.17
CA ALA A 101 -2.54 4.29 15.81
C ALA A 101 -2.99 3.97 14.37
N ALA A 102 -4.09 4.58 13.89
CA ALA A 102 -4.60 4.37 12.53
C ALA A 102 -3.84 5.17 11.44
N GLY A 103 -3.25 6.31 11.78
CA GLY A 103 -2.56 7.21 10.85
C GLY A 103 -1.45 6.57 10.01
N PRO A 104 -0.49 5.84 10.62
CA PRO A 104 0.59 5.17 9.90
C PRO A 104 0.11 4.20 8.83
N HIS A 105 -0.98 3.46 9.08
CA HIS A 105 -1.59 2.57 8.10
C HIS A 105 -2.02 3.31 6.83
N VAL A 106 -2.77 4.40 6.99
CA VAL A 106 -3.28 5.20 5.86
C VAL A 106 -2.13 5.89 5.12
N PHE A 107 -1.13 6.38 5.85
CA PHE A 107 0.09 6.95 5.27
C PHE A 107 0.83 5.94 4.40
N LEU A 108 1.05 4.71 4.88
CA LEU A 108 1.75 3.68 4.11
C LEU A 108 0.93 3.19 2.90
N LEU A 109 -0.41 3.08 3.01
CA LEU A 109 -1.25 2.72 1.86
C LEU A 109 -1.23 3.81 0.77
N THR A 110 -1.35 5.07 1.15
CA THR A 110 -1.30 6.19 0.20
C THR A 110 0.09 6.34 -0.42
N SER A 111 1.15 6.12 0.36
CA SER A 111 2.53 6.01 -0.12
C SER A 111 2.70 4.89 -1.15
N GLN A 112 2.12 3.72 -0.91
CA GLN A 112 2.12 2.61 -1.85
C GLN A 112 1.46 3.02 -3.17
N VAL A 113 0.23 3.56 -3.12
CA VAL A 113 -0.52 3.96 -4.32
C VAL A 113 0.24 5.04 -5.11
N PHE A 114 0.84 6.01 -4.40
CA PHE A 114 1.74 7.02 -4.98
C PHE A 114 2.88 6.38 -5.75
N MET A 115 3.64 5.51 -5.08
CA MET A 115 4.80 4.82 -5.66
C MET A 115 4.43 3.93 -6.84
N GLU A 116 3.30 3.23 -6.77
CA GLU A 116 2.78 2.46 -7.92
C GLU A 116 2.55 3.37 -9.13
N GLY A 117 1.99 4.57 -8.93
CA GLY A 117 1.83 5.56 -9.98
C GLY A 117 3.13 6.04 -10.60
N VAL A 118 4.10 6.38 -9.74
CA VAL A 118 5.45 6.79 -10.19
C VAL A 118 6.08 5.68 -11.02
N SER A 119 5.98 4.43 -10.56
CA SER A 119 6.57 3.26 -11.24
C SER A 119 5.97 3.00 -12.63
N VAL A 120 4.69 3.33 -12.82
CA VAL A 120 4.01 3.23 -14.11
C VAL A 120 4.44 4.37 -15.02
N SER A 121 4.39 5.61 -14.53
CA SER A 121 4.74 6.82 -15.30
C SER A 121 6.18 6.81 -15.79
N ASP A 122 7.12 6.39 -14.94
CA ASP A 122 8.55 6.37 -15.24
C ASP A 122 9.00 5.03 -15.85
N ARG A 123 8.04 4.19 -16.25
CA ARG A 123 8.29 2.95 -17.01
C ARG A 123 9.26 1.97 -16.32
N PHE A 124 9.17 1.86 -15.00
CA PHE A 124 9.92 0.86 -14.26
C PHE A 124 9.54 -0.56 -14.70
N SER A 125 10.52 -1.46 -14.65
CA SER A 125 10.32 -2.86 -15.01
C SER A 125 9.31 -3.57 -14.09
N LEU A 126 8.69 -4.63 -14.61
CA LEU A 126 7.61 -5.32 -13.92
C LEU A 126 7.99 -5.87 -12.52
N PRO A 127 9.20 -6.42 -12.29
CA PRO A 127 9.67 -6.80 -10.96
C PRO A 127 9.63 -5.65 -9.95
N ILE A 128 10.04 -4.45 -10.37
CA ILE A 128 10.05 -3.26 -9.53
C ILE A 128 8.62 -2.81 -9.19
N ARG A 129 7.70 -2.90 -10.16
CA ARG A 129 6.28 -2.61 -9.93
C ARG A 129 5.62 -3.57 -8.95
N VAL A 130 6.09 -4.81 -8.85
CA VAL A 130 5.60 -5.77 -7.84
C VAL A 130 6.26 -5.57 -6.49
N PHE A 131 7.53 -5.17 -6.46
CA PHE A 131 8.24 -4.86 -5.23
C PHE A 131 7.47 -3.85 -4.37
N ILE A 132 6.93 -2.78 -4.99
CA ILE A 132 6.22 -1.71 -4.29
C ILE A 132 5.06 -2.25 -3.42
N PRO A 133 4.00 -2.89 -3.97
CA PRO A 133 2.91 -3.39 -3.15
C PRO A 133 3.36 -4.47 -2.15
N VAL A 134 4.35 -5.31 -2.49
CA VAL A 134 4.85 -6.33 -1.55
C VAL A 134 5.56 -5.69 -0.36
N PHE A 135 6.43 -4.72 -0.60
CA PHE A 135 7.20 -4.03 0.43
C PHE A 135 6.29 -3.22 1.36
N PHE A 136 5.47 -2.34 0.79
CA PHE A 136 4.54 -1.52 1.58
C PHE A 136 3.53 -2.38 2.32
N ASN A 137 3.02 -3.46 1.74
CA ASN A 137 2.09 -4.33 2.46
C ASN A 137 2.78 -5.05 3.64
N SER A 138 4.03 -5.49 3.47
CA SER A 138 4.80 -6.11 4.55
C SER A 138 5.01 -5.16 5.73
N CYS A 139 5.45 -3.92 5.45
CA CYS A 139 5.59 -2.89 6.47
C CYS A 139 4.26 -2.52 7.12
N ARG A 140 3.19 -2.43 6.33
CA ARG A 140 1.84 -2.09 6.82
C ARG A 140 1.26 -3.13 7.78
N LEU A 141 1.67 -4.40 7.71
CA LEU A 141 1.24 -5.38 8.72
C LEU A 141 1.76 -5.05 10.12
N ILE A 142 2.92 -4.39 10.22
CA ILE A 142 3.48 -3.94 11.50
C ILE A 142 2.59 -2.85 12.09
N THR A 143 2.26 -1.81 11.31
CA THR A 143 1.41 -0.71 11.78
C THR A 143 -0.02 -1.14 12.07
N LEU A 144 -0.56 -2.10 11.31
CA LEU A 144 -1.86 -2.69 11.58
C LEU A 144 -1.91 -3.50 12.87
N LYS A 145 -0.83 -4.23 13.18
CA LYS A 145 -0.70 -4.95 14.44
C LYS A 145 -0.67 -3.96 15.62
N GLU A 146 0.10 -2.88 15.50
CA GLU A 146 0.14 -1.81 16.51
C GLU A 146 -1.23 -1.18 16.71
N TRP A 147 -1.94 -0.85 15.63
CA TRP A 147 -3.31 -0.35 15.71
C TRP A 147 -4.27 -1.31 16.42
N LEU A 148 -4.21 -2.60 16.08
CA LEU A 148 -5.03 -3.61 16.73
C LEU A 148 -4.73 -3.69 18.24
N ILE A 149 -3.46 -3.67 18.64
CA ILE A 149 -3.06 -3.72 20.04
C ILE A 149 -3.63 -2.52 20.80
N GLU A 150 -3.47 -1.31 20.27
CA GLU A 150 -4.00 -0.08 20.88
C GLU A 150 -5.53 -0.14 21.07
N GLU A 151 -6.28 -0.61 20.05
CA GLU A 151 -7.74 -0.73 20.16
C GLU A 151 -8.20 -1.80 21.17
N MET A 152 -7.37 -2.81 21.43
CA MET A 152 -7.64 -3.85 22.43
C MET A 152 -7.26 -3.40 23.84
N LEU A 153 -6.19 -2.62 24.00
CA LEU A 153 -5.74 -2.10 25.29
C LEU A 153 -6.71 -1.06 25.90
N LYS A 154 -7.49 -0.38 25.06
CA LYS A 154 -8.57 0.54 25.50
C LYS A 154 -9.61 -0.09 26.47
N VAL A 155 -9.67 -1.43 26.63
CA VAL A 155 -10.54 -2.10 27.63
C VAL A 155 -10.10 -1.85 29.08
N GLY A 156 -8.80 -1.61 29.31
CA GLY A 156 -8.22 -1.64 30.66
C GLY A 156 -8.13 -0.31 31.38
N GLU A 157 -8.38 0.81 30.69
CA GLU A 157 -8.34 2.14 31.30
C GLU A 157 -9.77 2.70 31.42
N ASP A 158 -10.27 2.84 32.65
CA ASP A 158 -11.46 3.64 33.01
C ASP A 158 -11.35 5.13 32.60
N LYS A 159 -10.30 5.51 31.85
CA LYS A 159 -10.05 6.86 31.31
C LYS A 159 -10.91 7.21 30.11
N TYR A 160 -11.47 6.22 29.41
CA TYR A 160 -12.30 6.48 28.24
C TYR A 160 -13.77 6.32 28.62
N GLY A 161 -14.36 7.38 29.17
CA GLY A 161 -15.81 7.62 29.14
C GLY A 161 -16.35 7.84 27.71
N GLY A 162 -15.80 7.11 26.74
CA GLY A 162 -16.08 7.21 25.32
C GLY A 162 -17.25 6.33 24.91
N CYS A 163 -17.94 6.73 23.85
CA CYS A 163 -19.06 6.01 23.28
C CYS A 163 -18.67 4.56 22.96
N TYR A 164 -19.35 3.58 23.55
CA TYR A 164 -19.13 2.13 23.30
C TYR A 164 -19.07 1.79 21.80
N VAL A 165 -19.85 2.52 20.99
CA VAL A 165 -19.88 2.38 19.53
C VAL A 165 -18.52 2.68 18.90
N ARG A 166 -17.82 3.74 19.33
CA ARG A 166 -16.50 4.13 18.80
C ARG A 166 -15.47 3.03 19.00
N LEU A 167 -15.43 2.47 20.21
CA LEU A 167 -14.53 1.39 20.58
C LEU A 167 -14.84 0.10 19.81
N CYS A 168 -16.12 -0.22 19.60
CA CYS A 168 -16.51 -1.34 18.75
C CYS A 168 -16.07 -1.14 17.29
N VAL A 169 -16.33 0.05 16.73
CA VAL A 169 -15.96 0.40 15.35
C VAL A 169 -14.45 0.34 15.14
N GLY A 170 -13.65 0.90 16.06
CA GLY A 170 -12.19 0.86 15.99
C GLY A 170 -11.64 -0.56 15.94
N ARG A 171 -12.13 -1.45 16.81
CA ARG A 171 -11.73 -2.86 16.84
C ARG A 171 -12.09 -3.61 15.58
N VAL A 172 -13.36 -3.51 15.15
CA VAL A 172 -13.83 -4.18 13.94
C VAL A 172 -13.00 -3.73 12.75
N LEU A 173 -12.71 -2.42 12.67
CA LEU A 173 -11.95 -1.85 11.56
C LEU A 173 -10.47 -2.28 11.58
N ALA A 174 -9.83 -2.31 12.75
CA ALA A 174 -8.46 -2.77 12.91
C ALA A 174 -8.32 -4.26 12.56
N VAL A 175 -9.23 -5.12 13.06
CA VAL A 175 -9.27 -6.55 12.75
C VAL A 175 -9.50 -6.77 11.25
N ALA A 176 -10.49 -6.09 10.67
CA ALA A 176 -10.81 -6.23 9.25
C ALA A 176 -9.61 -5.86 8.36
N ASN A 177 -8.92 -4.76 8.69
CA ASN A 177 -7.72 -4.37 7.95
C ASN A 177 -6.58 -5.38 8.12
N LEU A 178 -6.29 -5.83 9.34
CA LEU A 178 -5.21 -6.79 9.56
C LEU A 178 -5.46 -8.09 8.78
N VAL A 179 -6.67 -8.64 8.82
CA VAL A 179 -7.05 -9.85 8.09
C VAL A 179 -6.97 -9.62 6.59
N PHE A 180 -7.56 -8.53 6.09
CA PHE A 180 -7.59 -8.23 4.66
C PHE A 180 -6.18 -8.06 4.09
N TRP A 181 -5.33 -7.26 4.73
CA TRP A 181 -3.99 -6.97 4.22
C TRP A 181 -3.03 -8.16 4.38
N SER A 182 -3.25 -9.00 5.40
CA SER A 182 -2.55 -10.27 5.58
C SER A 182 -2.90 -11.26 4.46
N TYR A 183 -4.18 -11.41 4.15
CA TYR A 183 -4.63 -12.20 2.99
C TYR A 183 -4.09 -11.62 1.68
N ASN A 184 -4.11 -10.29 1.50
CA ASN A 184 -3.56 -9.65 0.32
C ASN A 184 -2.07 -9.96 0.15
N LEU A 185 -1.28 -9.98 1.22
CA LEU A 185 0.15 -10.31 1.14
C LEU A 185 0.37 -11.81 0.87
N LEU A 186 -0.16 -12.66 1.76
CA LEU A 186 0.16 -14.09 1.80
C LEU A 186 -0.66 -14.93 0.82
N GLY A 187 -1.88 -14.50 0.50
CA GLY A 187 -2.80 -15.20 -0.38
C GLY A 187 -2.78 -14.71 -1.83
N PHE A 188 -2.42 -13.44 -2.08
CA PHE A 188 -2.45 -12.87 -3.43
C PHE A 188 -1.09 -12.38 -3.93
N LEU A 189 -0.44 -11.44 -3.23
CA LEU A 189 0.77 -10.79 -3.73
C LEU A 189 1.93 -11.78 -3.87
N LEU A 190 2.24 -12.54 -2.83
CA LEU A 190 3.36 -13.49 -2.83
C LEU A 190 3.10 -14.73 -3.69
N PRO A 191 1.97 -15.45 -3.58
CA PRO A 191 1.79 -16.70 -4.32
C PRO A 191 1.30 -16.51 -5.76
N VAL A 192 0.64 -15.40 -6.09
CA VAL A 192 0.02 -15.21 -7.41
C VAL A 192 0.66 -14.07 -8.20
N TYR A 193 0.69 -12.86 -7.64
CA TYR A 193 1.12 -11.68 -8.40
C TYR A 193 2.63 -11.72 -8.71
N LEU A 194 3.45 -12.00 -7.70
CA LEU A 194 4.90 -12.04 -7.82
C LEU A 194 5.40 -13.10 -8.81
N PRO A 195 4.97 -14.38 -8.75
CA PRO A 195 5.38 -15.38 -9.73
C PRO A 195 4.94 -15.06 -11.15
N LYS A 196 3.70 -14.57 -11.34
CA LYS A 196 3.19 -14.19 -12.66
C LYS A 196 3.99 -13.03 -13.26
N ALA A 197 4.34 -12.05 -12.44
CA ALA A 197 5.14 -10.91 -12.87
C ALA A 197 6.55 -11.32 -13.27
N PHE A 198 7.24 -12.12 -12.44
CA PHE A 198 8.58 -12.60 -12.76
C PHE A 198 8.58 -13.50 -13.99
N LYS A 199 7.62 -14.43 -14.11
CA LYS A 199 7.47 -15.26 -15.31
C LYS A 199 7.34 -14.38 -16.56
N LYS A 200 6.47 -13.38 -16.54
CA LYS A 200 6.28 -12.44 -17.67
C LYS A 200 7.55 -11.65 -17.99
N TYR A 201 8.27 -11.18 -16.96
CA TYR A 201 9.52 -10.45 -17.13
C TYR A 201 10.61 -11.30 -17.83
N TYR A 202 10.86 -12.51 -17.31
CA TYR A 202 11.90 -13.39 -17.84
C TYR A 202 11.54 -14.03 -19.18
N SER A 203 10.27 -14.38 -19.42
CA SER A 203 9.84 -14.92 -20.72
C SER A 203 9.98 -13.89 -21.85
N SER A 204 9.75 -12.60 -21.55
CA SER A 204 10.00 -11.53 -22.53
C SER A 204 11.49 -11.33 -22.83
N ASN A 205 12.38 -11.69 -21.89
CA ASN A 205 13.83 -11.61 -22.05
C ASN A 205 14.38 -12.77 -22.89
N GLY A 206 13.86 -13.98 -22.69
CA GLY A 206 14.27 -15.15 -23.47
C GLY A 206 13.89 -15.04 -24.96
N SER A 207 12.75 -14.42 -25.28
CA SER A 207 12.31 -14.23 -26.66
C SER A 207 13.12 -13.19 -27.46
N SER A 208 13.86 -12.31 -26.80
CA SER A 208 14.77 -11.36 -27.46
C SER A 208 16.11 -12.02 -27.83
N THR A 209 16.58 -12.99 -27.05
CA THR A 209 17.85 -13.69 -27.30
C THR A 209 17.75 -14.65 -28.49
N SER A 210 16.57 -15.25 -28.73
CA SER A 210 16.35 -16.18 -29.85
C SER A 210 16.14 -15.53 -31.23
N LYS A 211 16.28 -14.20 -31.34
CA LYS A 211 16.17 -13.48 -32.63
C LYS A 211 17.52 -13.00 -33.17
N GLU A 212 18.61 -13.30 -32.47
CA GLU A 212 19.97 -12.95 -32.87
C GLU A 212 20.80 -14.16 -33.36
N ASP A 213 20.19 -15.34 -33.48
CA ASP A 213 20.79 -16.54 -34.06
C ASP A 213 20.21 -16.88 -35.45
#